data_AF-A1ZVU4-F1
#
_entry.id   AF-A1ZVU4-F1
#
_cell.length_a   1.000
_cell.length_b   1.000
_cell.length_c   1.000
_cell.angle_alpha   90.00
_cell.angle_beta   90.00
_cell.angle_gamma   90.00
#
_symmetry.space_group_name_H-M   'P 1'
#
loop_
_entity.id
_entity.type
_entity.pdbx_description
1 polymer ?
#
loop_
_entity_poly.entity_id
_entity_poly.type
_entity_poly.pdbx_seq_one_letter_code
_entity_poly.pdbx_strand_id
1 'polypeptide(L)'
;MKKLLTVSLLMLLVTWAKAQNTPIISPVSAHKVKISAHYQIQLNDARNQAYLLPQQELGRWLIAGVLAKKITPYYYARATPKHTVRTMTPGAFRQRLKYYDSAVGDSVEVSPADMHLVELQLMIDTDESRSKLDEKIEYLSIFYLNPIQNKSLPMATFEYTQVRKYLKRRFRKSLRAHYFEALEAVWYPALKKRQLIGMHEALERHWYAGKLMYSNAGPGSSQRVALPLNHLMYAQVYGKRVPQFNPDTALRLKPYFMPVGKRKVRTTLWQALDLRQAPNKAYNQGAYSLSAALIKGIRAKKIQAYYHTSAPFIRRKANKMQVKDFEQHLTYIQENDTLKVNIDSLYLVGMHGFYTQYTRKNKVKRQVQVLTLMIPQGATTEAAFGNLRVANVPYKQVVRYLRKLQRKQPTAYAWVNNFIKRKYHTTLVRFSHPQNDYLKNILRLKFPQLSLEEIEQKSLQFGLEVGKLLNIK
;
A
#
# COMPACT_ATOMS: atom_id res chain seq x y z
N MET A 1 -20.03 30.09 5.58
CA MET A 1 -19.43 30.83 4.45
C MET A 1 -18.94 29.96 3.28
N LYS A 2 -18.07 28.93 3.43
CA LYS A 2 -17.45 28.25 2.27
C LYS A 2 -18.33 27.25 1.49
N LYS A 3 -19.24 26.50 2.13
CA LYS A 3 -20.27 25.71 1.43
C LYS A 3 -21.29 26.60 0.73
N LEU A 4 -21.60 27.75 1.35
CA LEU A 4 -22.43 28.79 0.76
C LEU A 4 -21.82 29.27 -0.56
N LEU A 5 -20.51 29.51 -0.64
CA LEU A 5 -19.86 30.01 -1.86
C LEU A 5 -19.94 29.02 -3.05
N THR A 6 -19.76 27.72 -2.83
CA THR A 6 -19.90 26.70 -3.90
C THR A 6 -21.35 26.54 -4.34
N VAL A 7 -22.29 26.57 -3.38
CA VAL A 7 -23.73 26.54 -3.66
C VAL A 7 -24.14 27.81 -4.41
N SER A 8 -23.67 28.99 -3.99
CA SER A 8 -23.94 30.26 -4.65
C SER A 8 -23.39 30.30 -6.08
N LEU A 9 -22.19 29.78 -6.34
CA LEU A 9 -21.61 29.76 -7.70
C LEU A 9 -22.37 28.81 -8.63
N LEU A 10 -22.79 27.63 -8.13
CA LEU A 10 -23.64 26.69 -8.88
C LEU A 10 -25.05 27.25 -9.10
N MET A 11 -25.62 27.92 -8.09
CA MET A 11 -26.91 28.61 -8.20
C MET A 11 -26.83 29.77 -9.20
N LEU A 12 -25.71 30.49 -9.26
CA LEU A 12 -25.45 31.54 -10.25
C LEU A 12 -25.36 30.98 -11.68
N LEU A 13 -24.77 29.80 -11.84
CA LEU A 13 -24.75 29.07 -13.11
C LEU A 13 -26.15 28.56 -13.49
N VAL A 14 -26.96 28.11 -12.53
CA VAL A 14 -28.35 27.70 -12.76
C VAL A 14 -29.22 28.90 -13.16
N THR A 15 -29.11 30.05 -12.50
CA THR A 15 -29.83 31.27 -12.87
C THR A 15 -29.36 31.83 -14.20
N TRP A 16 -28.05 31.81 -14.48
CA TRP A 16 -27.50 32.20 -15.78
C TRP A 16 -27.98 31.28 -16.91
N ALA A 17 -28.02 29.96 -16.70
CA ALA A 17 -28.53 29.00 -17.68
C ALA A 17 -30.05 29.13 -17.91
N LYS A 18 -30.83 29.40 -16.85
CA LYS A 18 -32.28 29.74 -16.93
C LYS A 18 -32.50 31.01 -17.76
N ALA A 19 -31.66 32.05 -17.58
CA ALA A 19 -31.77 33.31 -18.31
C ALA A 19 -31.48 33.19 -19.82
N GLN A 20 -30.75 32.15 -20.26
CA GLN A 20 -30.43 31.93 -21.67
C GLN A 20 -31.39 30.99 -22.41
N ASN A 21 -32.51 30.55 -21.80
CA ASN A 21 -33.48 29.62 -22.41
C ASN A 21 -32.84 28.35 -22.99
N THR A 22 -31.77 27.88 -22.37
CA THR A 22 -31.02 26.72 -22.86
C THR A 22 -31.63 25.42 -22.30
N PRO A 23 -31.82 24.35 -23.10
CA PRO A 23 -32.45 23.08 -22.69
C PRO A 23 -31.59 22.22 -21.73
N ILE A 24 -30.69 22.87 -21.00
CA ILE A 24 -29.61 22.33 -20.15
C ILE A 24 -30.14 21.76 -18.83
N ILE A 25 -31.32 22.21 -18.43
CA ILE A 25 -31.96 21.89 -17.16
C ILE A 25 -33.27 21.18 -17.48
N SER A 26 -33.40 19.91 -17.10
CA SER A 26 -34.72 19.29 -16.99
C SER A 26 -35.28 19.65 -15.61
N PRO A 27 -36.21 20.61 -15.49
CA PRO A 27 -36.86 20.88 -14.22
C PRO A 27 -37.62 19.63 -13.79
N VAL A 28 -37.29 19.07 -12.62
CA VAL A 28 -38.06 17.97 -12.02
C VAL A 28 -39.21 18.53 -11.18
N SER A 29 -39.04 19.76 -10.69
CA SER A 29 -40.05 20.65 -10.09
C SER A 29 -39.45 22.06 -10.01
N ALA A 30 -40.22 23.09 -9.62
CA ALA A 30 -39.78 24.50 -9.55
C ALA A 30 -38.47 24.74 -8.76
N HIS A 31 -38.06 23.80 -7.90
CA HIS A 31 -36.88 23.91 -7.01
C HIS A 31 -35.84 22.80 -7.17
N LYS A 32 -36.01 21.87 -8.14
CA LYS A 32 -35.10 20.74 -8.34
C LYS A 32 -34.50 20.72 -9.75
N VAL A 33 -33.19 20.83 -9.80
CA VAL A 33 -32.40 20.81 -11.03
C VAL A 33 -31.47 19.60 -11.01
N LYS A 34 -31.39 18.89 -12.15
CA LYS A 34 -30.47 17.77 -12.35
C LYS A 34 -29.41 18.14 -13.37
N ILE A 35 -28.15 17.99 -13.01
CA ILE A 35 -27.00 18.34 -13.86
C ILE A 35 -26.15 17.08 -14.05
N SER A 36 -25.77 16.78 -15.30
CA SER A 36 -24.76 15.76 -15.58
C SER A 36 -23.39 16.42 -15.70
N ALA A 37 -22.40 15.89 -14.97
CA ALA A 37 -21.04 16.44 -14.90
C ALA A 37 -19.99 15.36 -15.15
N HIS A 38 -18.90 15.71 -15.84
CA HIS A 38 -17.77 14.82 -16.11
C HIS A 38 -16.50 15.29 -15.41
N TYR A 39 -15.90 14.45 -14.57
CA TYR A 39 -14.62 14.72 -13.90
C TYR A 39 -13.53 13.81 -14.45
N GLN A 40 -12.41 14.39 -14.83
CA GLN A 40 -11.22 13.66 -15.26
C GLN A 40 -10.15 13.66 -14.18
N ILE A 41 -9.70 12.48 -13.80
CA ILE A 41 -8.69 12.22 -12.78
C ILE A 41 -7.43 11.70 -13.48
N GLN A 42 -6.41 12.54 -13.53
CA GLN A 42 -5.10 12.14 -14.05
C GLN A 42 -4.39 11.29 -12.99
N LEU A 43 -4.25 10.00 -13.23
CA LEU A 43 -3.68 9.06 -12.28
C LEU A 43 -2.18 9.29 -12.04
N ASN A 44 -1.47 9.80 -13.05
CA ASN A 44 -0.06 10.19 -12.97
C ASN A 44 0.18 11.48 -12.14
N ASP A 45 -0.86 12.25 -11.80
CA ASP A 45 -0.74 13.37 -10.88
C ASP A 45 -0.25 12.87 -9.51
N ALA A 46 0.79 13.50 -8.96
CA ALA A 46 1.36 13.14 -7.65
C ALA A 46 0.30 13.05 -6.54
N ARG A 47 -0.78 13.84 -6.65
CA ARG A 47 -1.90 13.86 -5.70
C ARG A 47 -2.79 12.61 -5.79
N ASN A 48 -2.79 11.92 -6.94
CA ASN A 48 -3.59 10.73 -7.22
C ASN A 48 -2.81 9.41 -7.15
N GLN A 49 -1.52 9.44 -6.82
CA GLN A 49 -0.67 8.23 -6.75
C GLN A 49 -1.21 7.11 -5.85
N ALA A 50 -2.07 7.43 -4.88
CA ALA A 50 -2.77 6.43 -4.07
C ALA A 50 -3.63 5.45 -4.90
N TYR A 51 -4.00 5.80 -6.14
CA TYR A 51 -4.71 4.92 -7.07
C TYR A 51 -3.80 4.08 -7.98
N LEU A 52 -2.46 4.25 -7.89
CA LEU A 52 -1.46 3.57 -8.70
C LEU A 52 -0.57 2.61 -7.90
N LEU A 53 -0.59 2.64 -6.56
CA LEU A 53 0.24 1.73 -5.75
C LEU A 53 -0.20 0.26 -6.01
N PRO A 54 0.69 -0.74 -6.08
CA PRO A 54 0.33 -2.10 -6.55
C PRO A 54 -0.82 -2.82 -5.82
N GLN A 55 -1.04 -2.50 -4.54
CA GLN A 55 -2.16 -3.00 -3.71
C GLN A 55 -3.42 -2.13 -3.81
N GLN A 56 -3.25 -0.92 -4.34
CA GLN A 56 -4.18 0.21 -4.45
C GLN A 56 -4.41 0.60 -5.91
N GLU A 57 -4.04 -0.27 -6.85
CA GLU A 57 -4.12 0.05 -8.25
C GLU A 57 -5.57 -0.13 -8.72
N LEU A 58 -6.25 0.98 -8.98
CA LEU A 58 -7.66 0.97 -9.36
C LEU A 58 -7.86 0.14 -10.63
N GLY A 59 -6.99 0.34 -11.63
CA GLY A 59 -7.01 -0.38 -12.90
C GLY A 59 -6.96 -1.89 -12.75
N ARG A 60 -6.04 -2.38 -11.90
CA ARG A 60 -5.90 -3.81 -11.58
C ARG A 60 -7.21 -4.39 -11.04
N TRP A 61 -7.89 -3.69 -10.14
CA TRP A 61 -9.13 -4.18 -9.57
C TRP A 61 -10.28 -4.17 -10.56
N LEU A 62 -10.36 -3.16 -11.43
CA LEU A 62 -11.37 -3.12 -12.49
C LEU A 62 -11.16 -4.26 -13.50
N ILE A 63 -9.93 -4.45 -14.00
CA ILE A 63 -9.60 -5.58 -14.89
C ILE A 63 -9.97 -6.91 -14.24
N ALA A 64 -9.51 -7.15 -13.00
CA ALA A 64 -9.84 -8.39 -12.28
C ALA A 64 -11.36 -8.59 -12.09
N GLY A 65 -12.11 -7.49 -11.88
CA GLY A 65 -13.56 -7.52 -11.74
C GLY A 65 -14.26 -7.96 -13.03
N VAL A 66 -13.83 -7.44 -14.18
CA VAL A 66 -14.36 -7.83 -15.50
C VAL A 66 -14.04 -9.29 -15.80
N LEU A 67 -12.78 -9.69 -15.63
CA LEU A 67 -12.32 -11.06 -15.90
C LEU A 67 -13.03 -12.09 -15.02
N ALA A 68 -13.40 -11.72 -13.80
CA ALA A 68 -14.18 -12.55 -12.89
C ALA A 68 -15.71 -12.44 -13.08
N LYS A 69 -16.18 -11.74 -14.13
CA LYS A 69 -17.60 -11.46 -14.41
C LYS A 69 -18.34 -10.85 -13.20
N LYS A 70 -17.68 -9.94 -12.48
CA LYS A 70 -18.24 -9.24 -11.30
C LYS A 70 -18.64 -7.79 -11.58
N ILE A 71 -18.12 -7.21 -12.66
CA ILE A 71 -18.55 -5.93 -13.22
C ILE A 71 -18.65 -6.09 -14.73
N THR A 72 -19.63 -5.43 -15.34
CA THR A 72 -19.85 -5.45 -16.78
C THR A 72 -19.12 -4.26 -17.42
N PRO A 73 -18.17 -4.51 -18.35
CA PRO A 73 -17.60 -3.45 -19.15
C PRO A 73 -18.57 -3.05 -20.27
N TYR A 74 -18.56 -1.77 -20.61
CA TYR A 74 -19.27 -1.21 -21.73
C TYR A 74 -18.30 -0.51 -22.68
N TYR A 75 -18.65 -0.41 -23.96
CA TYR A 75 -17.92 0.44 -24.88
C TYR A 75 -18.02 1.90 -24.42
N TYR A 76 -16.92 2.64 -24.47
CA TYR A 76 -16.95 4.04 -24.08
C TYR A 76 -17.88 4.83 -25.00
N ALA A 77 -18.87 5.47 -24.39
CA ALA A 77 -19.76 6.41 -25.02
C ALA A 77 -19.74 7.68 -24.17
N ARG A 78 -19.41 8.80 -24.81
CA ARG A 78 -19.30 10.08 -24.11
C ARG A 78 -20.66 10.69 -23.77
N ALA A 79 -21.72 10.32 -24.51
CA ALA A 79 -23.10 10.74 -24.25
C ALA A 79 -23.76 9.92 -23.13
N THR A 80 -24.72 10.52 -22.42
CA THR A 80 -25.39 9.96 -21.24
C THR A 80 -25.90 8.52 -21.48
N PRO A 81 -25.44 7.51 -20.72
CA PRO A 81 -25.55 6.11 -21.12
C PRO A 81 -26.93 5.44 -21.09
N LYS A 82 -28.00 6.13 -20.68
CA LYS A 82 -29.19 5.43 -20.17
C LYS A 82 -29.83 4.44 -21.15
N HIS A 83 -29.62 4.58 -22.47
CA HIS A 83 -30.26 3.71 -23.47
C HIS A 83 -29.40 3.23 -24.65
N THR A 84 -28.12 3.60 -24.77
CA THR A 84 -27.35 3.36 -26.03
C THR A 84 -25.99 2.69 -25.86
N VAL A 85 -25.56 2.34 -24.64
CA VAL A 85 -24.20 1.81 -24.46
C VAL A 85 -24.17 0.30 -24.63
N ARG A 86 -23.49 -0.13 -25.70
CA ARG A 86 -23.27 -1.55 -26.00
C ARG A 86 -22.44 -2.20 -24.89
N THR A 87 -22.92 -3.32 -24.37
CA THR A 87 -22.17 -4.16 -23.43
C THR A 87 -20.98 -4.79 -24.14
N MET A 88 -19.89 -4.98 -23.39
CA MET A 88 -18.68 -5.62 -23.88
C MET A 88 -18.53 -6.98 -23.19
N THR A 89 -18.21 -8.02 -23.96
CA THR A 89 -17.92 -9.34 -23.38
C THR A 89 -16.53 -9.33 -22.72
N PRO A 90 -16.25 -10.21 -21.74
CA PRO A 90 -14.90 -10.32 -21.17
C PRO A 90 -13.82 -10.62 -22.22
N GLY A 91 -14.16 -11.33 -23.30
CA GLY A 91 -13.25 -11.58 -24.43
C GLY A 91 -12.92 -10.31 -25.21
N ALA A 92 -13.94 -9.52 -25.58
CA ALA A 92 -13.74 -8.22 -26.23
C ALA A 92 -12.97 -7.23 -25.32
N PHE A 93 -13.20 -7.28 -24.01
CA PHE A 93 -12.42 -6.49 -23.05
C PHE A 93 -10.96 -6.93 -23.00
N ARG A 94 -10.65 -8.23 -23.03
CA ARG A 94 -9.27 -8.74 -23.12
C ARG A 94 -8.57 -8.28 -24.40
N GLN A 95 -9.26 -8.28 -25.52
CA GLN A 95 -8.69 -7.78 -26.78
C GLN A 95 -8.34 -6.28 -26.69
N ARG A 96 -9.13 -5.49 -25.95
CA ARG A 96 -8.83 -4.08 -25.68
C ARG A 96 -7.74 -3.84 -24.64
N LEU A 97 -7.33 -4.87 -23.90
CA LEU A 97 -6.11 -4.87 -23.08
C LEU A 97 -4.87 -5.22 -23.91
N LYS A 98 -4.94 -5.09 -25.24
CA LYS A 98 -3.81 -5.27 -26.14
C LYS A 98 -3.76 -4.11 -27.14
N TYR A 99 -2.56 -3.68 -27.49
CA TYR A 99 -2.33 -2.80 -28.63
C TYR A 99 -1.21 -3.40 -29.48
N TYR A 100 -1.27 -3.16 -30.79
CA TYR A 100 -0.22 -3.60 -31.69
C TYR A 100 0.96 -2.63 -31.61
N ASP A 101 2.16 -3.16 -31.34
CA ASP A 101 3.40 -2.40 -31.37
C ASP A 101 4.21 -2.76 -32.62
N SER A 102 4.27 -1.83 -33.57
CA SER A 102 4.99 -2.03 -34.83
C SER A 102 6.50 -2.19 -34.64
N ALA A 103 7.07 -1.66 -33.54
CA ALA A 103 8.50 -1.84 -33.24
C ALA A 103 8.80 -3.27 -32.76
N VAL A 104 7.83 -3.91 -32.09
CA VAL A 104 7.93 -5.30 -31.62
C VAL A 104 7.40 -6.29 -32.67
N GLY A 105 6.55 -5.84 -33.59
CA GLY A 105 5.87 -6.68 -34.57
C GLY A 105 4.78 -7.57 -33.96
N ASP A 106 4.30 -7.26 -32.75
CA ASP A 106 3.33 -8.08 -32.01
C ASP A 106 2.37 -7.24 -31.15
N SER A 107 1.33 -7.87 -30.61
CA SER A 107 0.39 -7.29 -29.67
C SER A 107 0.95 -7.27 -28.25
N VAL A 108 1.15 -6.07 -27.71
CA VAL A 108 1.59 -5.83 -26.33
C VAL A 108 0.40 -5.72 -25.40
N GLU A 109 0.45 -6.37 -24.23
CA GLU A 109 -0.59 -6.27 -23.21
C GLU A 109 -0.53 -4.93 -22.46
N VAL A 110 -1.69 -4.28 -22.32
CA VAL A 110 -1.87 -3.08 -21.50
C VAL A 110 -1.86 -3.49 -20.03
N SER A 111 -0.82 -3.07 -19.32
CA SER A 111 -0.69 -3.23 -17.88
C SER A 111 -1.68 -2.31 -17.16
N PRO A 112 -2.17 -2.69 -15.98
CA PRO A 112 -2.83 -1.76 -15.07
C PRO A 112 -2.08 -0.43 -14.86
N ALA A 113 -0.74 -0.45 -14.93
CA ALA A 113 0.11 0.72 -14.75
C ALA A 113 0.06 1.70 -15.94
N ASP A 114 -0.37 1.24 -17.12
CA ASP A 114 -0.51 2.05 -18.34
C ASP A 114 -1.79 2.89 -18.32
N MET A 115 -2.66 2.66 -17.34
CA MET A 115 -3.83 3.50 -17.10
C MET A 115 -3.39 4.83 -16.51
N HIS A 116 -3.62 5.91 -17.26
CA HIS A 116 -3.23 7.26 -16.84
C HIS A 116 -4.43 8.15 -16.52
N LEU A 117 -5.64 7.80 -16.95
CA LEU A 117 -6.82 8.65 -16.81
C LEU A 117 -8.06 7.85 -16.40
N VAL A 118 -8.79 8.39 -15.42
CA VAL A 118 -10.14 7.95 -15.03
C VAL A 118 -11.11 9.09 -15.27
N GLU A 119 -12.22 8.83 -15.94
CA GLU A 119 -13.32 9.78 -16.06
C GLU A 119 -14.51 9.30 -15.22
N LEU A 120 -15.02 10.17 -14.35
CA LEU A 120 -16.25 9.95 -13.59
C LEU A 120 -17.36 10.77 -14.22
N GLN A 121 -18.49 10.12 -14.50
CA GLN A 121 -19.73 10.79 -14.84
C GLN A 121 -20.62 10.84 -13.60
N LEU A 122 -21.03 12.05 -13.22
CA LEU A 122 -21.86 12.29 -12.05
C LEU A 122 -23.21 12.87 -12.47
N MET A 123 -24.22 12.55 -11.68
CA MET A 123 -25.46 13.29 -11.59
C MET A 123 -25.44 14.11 -10.31
N ILE A 124 -25.71 15.40 -10.45
CA ILE A 124 -25.80 16.37 -9.37
C ILE A 124 -27.26 16.79 -9.29
N ASP A 125 -27.92 16.43 -8.19
CA ASP A 125 -29.26 16.87 -7.87
C ASP A 125 -29.14 18.06 -6.90
N THR A 126 -29.62 19.24 -7.33
CA THR A 126 -29.66 20.44 -6.48
C THR A 126 -31.09 20.73 -6.05
N ASP A 127 -31.30 20.83 -4.74
CA ASP A 127 -32.55 21.29 -4.16
C ASP A 127 -32.35 22.72 -3.64
N GLU A 128 -32.85 23.70 -4.41
CA GLU A 128 -32.70 25.12 -4.12
C GLU A 128 -33.25 25.46 -2.73
N SER A 129 -34.36 24.81 -2.32
CA SER A 129 -35.02 25.05 -1.03
C SER A 129 -34.20 24.59 0.18
N ARG A 130 -33.31 23.60 -0.01
CA ARG A 130 -32.52 22.99 1.08
C ARG A 130 -31.06 23.40 1.06
N SER A 131 -30.62 24.19 0.07
CA SER A 131 -29.20 24.48 -0.17
C SER A 131 -28.33 23.21 -0.15
N LYS A 132 -28.91 22.09 -0.61
CA LYS A 132 -28.28 20.76 -0.56
C LYS A 132 -27.95 20.32 -1.97
N LEU A 133 -26.72 19.85 -2.12
CA LEU A 133 -26.17 19.34 -3.36
C LEU A 133 -25.87 17.85 -3.14
N ASP A 134 -26.63 17.00 -3.84
CA ASP A 134 -26.49 15.55 -3.78
C ASP A 134 -25.79 15.06 -5.05
N GLU A 135 -24.54 14.64 -4.90
CA GLU A 135 -23.71 14.13 -6.00
C GLU A 135 -23.74 12.60 -6.01
N LYS A 136 -23.94 12.03 -7.20
CA LYS A 136 -23.92 10.59 -7.41
C LYS A 136 -23.11 10.26 -8.64
N ILE A 137 -22.04 9.48 -8.46
CA ILE A 137 -21.30 8.91 -9.57
C ILE A 137 -22.19 7.84 -10.23
N GLU A 138 -22.48 8.01 -11.52
CA GLU A 138 -23.24 7.05 -12.32
C GLU A 138 -22.31 6.10 -13.07
N TYR A 139 -21.26 6.64 -13.71
CA TYR A 139 -20.33 5.87 -14.51
C TYR A 139 -18.88 6.20 -14.18
N LEU A 140 -18.03 5.20 -14.39
CA LEU A 140 -16.58 5.32 -14.31
C LEU A 140 -16.00 4.78 -15.61
N SER A 141 -15.18 5.57 -16.29
CA SER A 141 -14.46 5.17 -17.50
C SER A 141 -12.96 5.20 -17.24
N ILE A 142 -12.23 4.27 -17.85
CA ILE A 142 -10.78 4.18 -17.74
C ILE A 142 -10.12 4.27 -19.11
N PHE A 143 -8.97 4.94 -19.15
CA PHE A 143 -8.21 5.23 -20.36
C PHE A 143 -6.76 4.82 -20.15
N TYR A 144 -6.14 4.31 -21.20
CA TYR A 144 -4.71 4.01 -21.24
C TYR A 144 -4.01 4.92 -22.25
N LEU A 145 -2.72 5.13 -22.06
CA LEU A 145 -1.91 5.90 -23.00
C LEU A 145 -1.35 4.93 -24.02
N ASN A 146 -1.70 5.09 -25.30
CA ASN A 146 -1.01 4.36 -26.36
C ASN A 146 0.36 5.02 -26.55
N PRO A 147 1.49 4.32 -26.28
CA PRO A 147 2.81 4.92 -26.32
C PRO A 147 3.22 5.32 -27.74
N ILE A 148 2.74 4.62 -28.76
CA ILE A 148 3.08 4.85 -30.16
C ILE A 148 2.38 6.10 -30.69
N GLN A 149 1.08 6.24 -30.39
CA GLN A 149 0.29 7.37 -30.86
C GLN A 149 0.36 8.57 -29.92
N ASN A 150 0.90 8.41 -28.71
CA ASN A 150 0.81 9.35 -27.60
C ASN A 150 -0.62 9.87 -27.39
N LYS A 151 -1.61 8.99 -27.56
CA LYS A 151 -3.05 9.30 -27.49
C LYS A 151 -3.69 8.55 -26.34
N SER A 152 -4.54 9.26 -25.60
CA SER A 152 -5.40 8.68 -24.57
C SER A 152 -6.55 7.93 -25.23
N LEU A 153 -6.59 6.61 -25.08
CA LEU A 153 -7.60 5.76 -25.68
C LEU A 153 -8.56 5.23 -24.61
N PRO A 154 -9.88 5.36 -24.82
CA PRO A 154 -10.86 4.83 -23.88
C PRO A 154 -10.86 3.30 -23.92
N MET A 155 -10.67 2.68 -22.76
CA MET A 155 -10.65 1.24 -22.66
C MET A 155 -12.07 0.69 -22.47
N ALA A 156 -12.74 1.13 -21.41
CA ALA A 156 -14.10 0.74 -21.07
C ALA A 156 -14.77 1.73 -20.12
N THR A 157 -16.10 1.69 -20.12
CA THR A 157 -16.98 2.36 -19.16
C THR A 157 -17.66 1.33 -18.28
N PHE A 158 -17.94 1.67 -17.04
CA PHE A 158 -18.60 0.83 -16.05
C PHE A 158 -19.71 1.58 -15.34
N GLU A 159 -20.83 0.91 -15.08
CA GLU A 159 -21.79 1.38 -14.09
C GLU A 159 -21.14 1.43 -12.70
N TYR A 160 -21.11 2.62 -12.10
CA TYR A 160 -20.43 2.83 -10.84
C TYR A 160 -21.08 2.05 -9.69
N THR A 161 -22.38 1.76 -9.75
CA THR A 161 -23.07 0.93 -8.75
C THR A 161 -22.46 -0.47 -8.66
N GLN A 162 -22.11 -1.08 -9.79
CA GLN A 162 -21.45 -2.38 -9.87
C GLN A 162 -20.01 -2.30 -9.35
N VAL A 163 -19.26 -1.29 -9.80
CA VAL A 163 -17.88 -1.01 -9.37
C VAL A 163 -17.83 -0.81 -7.85
N ARG A 164 -18.70 0.04 -7.31
CA ARG A 164 -18.86 0.30 -5.87
C ARG A 164 -19.09 -0.99 -5.09
N LYS A 165 -20.07 -1.81 -5.50
CA LYS A 165 -20.40 -3.08 -4.84
C LYS A 165 -19.19 -4.03 -4.85
N TYR A 166 -18.49 -4.12 -5.98
CA TYR A 166 -17.32 -4.96 -6.15
C TYR A 166 -16.14 -4.50 -5.28
N LEU A 167 -15.72 -3.23 -5.39
CA LEU A 167 -14.60 -2.68 -4.61
C LEU A 167 -14.89 -2.73 -3.10
N LYS A 168 -16.11 -2.40 -2.67
CA LYS A 168 -16.54 -2.50 -1.26
C LYS A 168 -16.44 -3.92 -0.72
N ARG A 169 -16.86 -4.93 -1.51
CA ARG A 169 -16.75 -6.34 -1.14
C ARG A 169 -15.29 -6.78 -1.03
N ARG A 170 -14.42 -6.39 -1.98
CA ARG A 170 -12.99 -6.71 -1.96
C ARG A 170 -12.31 -6.10 -0.73
N PHE A 171 -12.54 -4.81 -0.49
CA PHE A 171 -12.06 -4.10 0.70
C PHE A 171 -12.51 -4.76 2.02
N ARG A 172 -13.80 -5.09 2.16
CA ARG A 172 -14.29 -5.74 3.39
C ARG A 172 -13.73 -7.15 3.57
N LYS A 173 -13.54 -7.91 2.48
CA LYS A 173 -12.95 -9.25 2.53
C LYS A 173 -11.47 -9.17 2.91
N SER A 174 -10.73 -8.21 2.36
CA SER A 174 -9.30 -8.01 2.63
C SER A 174 -9.02 -7.62 4.08
N LEU A 175 -9.88 -6.79 4.68
CA LEU A 175 -9.78 -6.40 6.10
C LEU A 175 -9.80 -7.58 7.07
N ARG A 176 -10.52 -8.66 6.73
CA ARG A 176 -10.62 -9.89 7.55
C ARG A 176 -9.31 -10.68 7.56
N ALA A 177 -8.42 -10.47 6.60
CA ALA A 177 -7.12 -11.12 6.58
C ALA A 177 -6.24 -10.65 7.74
N HIS A 178 -6.38 -9.38 8.16
CA HIS A 178 -5.52 -8.76 9.18
C HIS A 178 -4.01 -8.75 8.84
N TYR A 179 -3.69 -8.76 7.53
CA TYR A 179 -2.36 -8.56 6.96
C TYR A 179 -2.40 -7.36 6.01
N PHE A 180 -1.37 -6.52 6.04
CA PHE A 180 -1.31 -5.32 5.20
C PHE A 180 -1.24 -5.67 3.71
N GLU A 181 -0.39 -6.63 3.35
CA GLU A 181 -0.16 -7.08 1.98
C GLU A 181 -1.36 -7.81 1.38
N ALA A 182 -2.30 -8.24 2.22
CA ALA A 182 -3.55 -8.85 1.79
C ALA A 182 -4.65 -7.81 1.54
N LEU A 183 -4.36 -6.51 1.73
CA LEU A 183 -5.31 -5.45 1.49
C LEU A 183 -5.54 -5.26 -0.01
N GLU A 184 -6.81 -5.10 -0.34
CA GLU A 184 -7.31 -4.99 -1.71
C GLU A 184 -8.32 -3.84 -1.76
N ALA A 185 -8.38 -3.16 -2.91
CA ALA A 185 -9.30 -2.05 -3.16
C ALA A 185 -9.31 -0.98 -2.05
N VAL A 186 -8.12 -0.70 -1.50
CA VAL A 186 -7.90 0.22 -0.39
C VAL A 186 -7.30 1.53 -0.89
N TRP A 187 -7.64 2.64 -0.25
CA TRP A 187 -7.08 3.95 -0.52
C TRP A 187 -6.41 4.51 0.74
N TYR A 188 -5.20 5.04 0.60
CA TYR A 188 -4.43 5.63 1.68
C TYR A 188 -4.29 7.15 1.51
N PRO A 189 -4.83 7.96 2.43
CA PRO A 189 -4.58 9.39 2.42
C PRO A 189 -3.12 9.67 2.75
N ALA A 190 -2.43 10.38 1.85
CA ALA A 190 -1.04 10.80 2.06
C ALA A 190 -0.86 11.56 3.40
N LEU A 191 -1.85 12.37 3.79
CA LEU A 191 -1.84 13.17 5.02
C LEU A 191 -2.38 12.46 6.27
N LYS A 192 -3.36 11.56 6.13
CA LYS A 192 -4.03 10.89 7.27
C LYS A 192 -3.63 9.43 7.35
N LYS A 193 -2.34 9.16 7.55
CA LYS A 193 -1.68 7.84 7.53
C LYS A 193 -2.26 6.73 8.45
N ARG A 194 -3.30 7.02 9.23
CA ARG A 194 -4.01 6.09 10.14
C ARG A 194 -5.45 5.79 9.71
N GLN A 195 -5.98 6.48 8.71
CA GLN A 195 -7.32 6.22 8.18
C GLN A 195 -7.20 5.39 6.91
N LEU A 196 -7.72 4.18 6.99
CA LEU A 196 -7.78 3.23 5.90
C LEU A 196 -9.23 3.16 5.43
N ILE A 197 -9.49 3.57 4.19
CA ILE A 197 -10.82 3.51 3.61
C ILE A 197 -10.81 2.71 2.31
N GLY A 198 -11.98 2.29 1.83
CA GLY A 198 -12.07 1.62 0.54
C GLY A 198 -11.97 2.63 -0.61
N MET A 199 -11.47 2.22 -1.76
CA MET A 199 -11.39 3.08 -2.97
C MET A 199 -12.75 3.65 -3.38
N HIS A 200 -13.81 2.84 -3.32
CA HIS A 200 -15.17 3.30 -3.59
C HIS A 200 -15.58 4.48 -2.70
N GLU A 201 -15.19 4.44 -1.43
CA GLU A 201 -15.45 5.52 -0.48
C GLU A 201 -14.55 6.73 -0.75
N ALA A 202 -13.31 6.53 -1.20
CA ALA A 202 -12.41 7.62 -1.60
C ALA A 202 -12.96 8.36 -2.83
N LEU A 203 -13.48 7.63 -3.83
CA LEU A 203 -14.11 8.19 -5.02
C LEU A 203 -15.40 8.94 -4.66
N GLU A 204 -16.28 8.35 -3.84
CA GLU A 204 -17.52 9.00 -3.35
C GLU A 204 -17.25 10.24 -2.48
N ARG A 205 -16.09 10.32 -1.83
CA ARG A 205 -15.68 11.48 -1.03
C ARG A 205 -14.85 12.49 -1.82
N HIS A 206 -14.66 12.27 -3.12
CA HIS A 206 -13.86 13.13 -4.00
C HIS A 206 -12.41 13.30 -3.50
N TRP A 207 -11.83 12.23 -2.95
CA TRP A 207 -10.44 12.19 -2.49
C TRP A 207 -9.51 11.89 -3.67
N TYR A 208 -9.53 12.78 -4.65
CA TYR A 208 -8.69 12.79 -5.84
C TYR A 208 -8.54 14.23 -6.36
N ALA A 209 -7.43 14.51 -7.03
CA ALA A 209 -7.30 15.71 -7.85
C ALA A 209 -7.91 15.41 -9.22
N GLY A 210 -9.06 16.01 -9.49
CA GLY A 210 -9.74 15.87 -10.79
C GLY A 210 -9.97 17.23 -11.41
N LYS A 211 -10.15 17.27 -12.73
CA LYS A 211 -10.61 18.44 -13.49
C LYS A 211 -12.07 18.23 -13.87
N LEU A 212 -12.94 19.15 -13.51
CA LEU A 212 -14.29 19.20 -14.07
C LEU A 212 -14.16 19.60 -15.55
N MET A 213 -14.61 18.73 -16.44
CA MET A 213 -14.43 18.89 -17.87
C MET A 213 -15.63 19.57 -18.52
N TYR A 214 -16.85 19.12 -18.16
CA TYR A 214 -18.10 19.61 -18.73
C TYR A 214 -19.24 19.37 -17.74
N SER A 215 -20.19 20.31 -17.67
CA SER A 215 -21.60 20.01 -17.43
C SER A 215 -22.29 20.09 -18.78
N ASN A 216 -23.15 19.15 -19.16
CA ASN A 216 -23.81 19.20 -20.48
C ASN A 216 -24.56 20.51 -20.66
N ALA A 217 -23.96 21.46 -21.38
CA ALA A 217 -24.68 22.36 -22.25
C ALA A 217 -25.03 21.53 -23.50
N GLY A 218 -26.26 21.62 -24.00
CA GLY A 218 -26.83 20.70 -24.99
C GLY A 218 -26.03 20.54 -26.30
N PRO A 219 -26.50 19.68 -27.22
CA PRO A 219 -25.86 19.49 -28.53
C PRO A 219 -25.92 20.81 -29.32
N GLY A 220 -24.83 21.57 -29.32
CA GLY A 220 -24.73 22.84 -30.05
C GLY A 220 -23.85 23.92 -29.39
N SER A 221 -23.57 23.84 -28.09
CA SER A 221 -22.71 24.85 -27.42
C SER A 221 -21.30 24.33 -27.18
N SER A 222 -20.39 24.75 -28.05
CA SER A 222 -18.94 24.54 -27.94
C SER A 222 -18.27 25.29 -26.78
N GLN A 223 -19.04 25.94 -25.90
CA GLN A 223 -18.49 26.80 -24.87
C GLN A 223 -18.03 25.99 -23.65
N ARG A 224 -16.73 25.69 -23.66
CA ARG A 224 -16.03 24.95 -22.61
C ARG A 224 -15.76 25.88 -21.42
N VAL A 225 -16.70 25.99 -20.48
CA VAL A 225 -16.39 26.63 -19.19
C VAL A 225 -15.64 25.62 -18.32
N ALA A 226 -14.31 25.63 -18.40
CA ALA A 226 -13.47 24.91 -17.46
C ALA A 226 -13.56 25.63 -16.09
N LEU A 227 -14.56 25.29 -15.29
CA LEU A 227 -14.64 25.80 -13.93
C LEU A 227 -13.49 25.18 -13.11
N PRO A 228 -12.60 25.99 -12.52
CA PRO A 228 -11.54 25.50 -11.66
C PRO A 228 -12.12 25.11 -10.29
N LEU A 229 -12.98 24.09 -10.24
CA LEU A 229 -13.43 23.49 -8.96
C LEU A 229 -12.30 22.73 -8.24
N ASN A 230 -11.15 22.55 -8.92
CA ASN A 230 -10.00 21.76 -8.48
C ASN A 230 -9.36 22.25 -7.17
N HIS A 231 -9.63 23.49 -6.72
CA HIS A 231 -8.97 24.05 -5.54
C HIS A 231 -9.76 23.93 -4.23
N LEU A 232 -11.10 23.88 -4.24
CA LEU A 232 -11.87 24.08 -3.01
C LEU A 232 -12.06 22.80 -2.17
N MET A 233 -12.24 21.63 -2.80
CA MET A 233 -12.43 20.38 -2.05
C MET A 233 -11.10 19.72 -1.64
N TYR A 234 -10.06 19.81 -2.48
CA TYR A 234 -8.72 19.33 -2.13
C TYR A 234 -8.08 20.21 -1.04
N ALA A 235 -8.22 21.53 -1.08
CA ALA A 235 -7.72 22.41 -0.01
C ALA A 235 -8.47 22.22 1.33
N GLN A 236 -9.73 21.77 1.32
CA GLN A 236 -10.48 21.46 2.54
C GLN A 236 -9.93 20.25 3.31
N VAL A 237 -9.42 19.23 2.60
CA VAL A 237 -8.86 18.02 3.23
C VAL A 237 -7.39 18.23 3.63
N TYR A 238 -6.65 19.05 2.88
CA TYR A 238 -5.20 19.23 3.02
C TYR A 238 -4.77 20.52 3.74
N GLY A 239 -5.70 21.44 4.04
CA GLY A 239 -5.35 22.80 4.49
C GLY A 239 -4.62 23.58 3.40
N LYS A 240 -4.30 24.86 3.63
CA LYS A 240 -3.54 25.71 2.67
C LYS A 240 -2.17 25.16 2.27
N ARG A 241 -1.70 24.05 2.86
CA ARG A 241 -0.44 23.39 2.56
C ARG A 241 -0.73 22.08 1.85
N VAL A 242 -0.90 22.12 0.53
CA VAL A 242 -0.70 20.92 -0.30
C VAL A 242 0.75 20.50 -0.05
N PRO A 243 1.02 19.32 0.52
CA PRO A 243 2.40 18.87 0.67
C PRO A 243 2.97 18.78 -0.73
N GLN A 244 4.03 19.54 -1.02
CA GLN A 244 4.83 19.25 -2.19
C GLN A 244 5.29 17.80 -2.03
N PHE A 245 4.84 16.96 -2.96
CA PHE A 245 5.25 15.57 -3.00
C PHE A 245 6.74 15.59 -3.33
N ASN A 246 7.58 15.47 -2.31
CA ASN A 246 8.99 15.22 -2.50
C ASN A 246 9.18 13.69 -2.56
N PRO A 247 9.52 13.12 -3.72
CA PRO A 247 9.75 11.68 -3.90
C PRO A 247 10.75 11.12 -2.88
N ASP A 248 11.75 11.92 -2.50
CA ASP A 248 12.82 11.53 -1.57
C ASP A 248 12.30 11.41 -0.12
N THR A 249 11.24 12.16 0.23
CA THR A 249 10.55 11.98 1.52
C THR A 249 9.47 10.89 1.51
N ALA A 250 8.96 10.51 0.33
CA ALA A 250 8.07 9.35 0.18
C ALA A 250 8.83 8.03 0.44
N LEU A 251 10.14 8.00 0.15
CA LEU A 251 11.07 6.92 0.48
C LEU A 251 11.37 6.77 1.98
N ARG A 252 11.14 7.81 2.79
CA ARG A 252 11.06 7.66 4.27
C ARG A 252 9.72 7.03 4.64
N LEU A 253 9.58 5.74 4.33
CA LEU A 253 8.44 4.88 4.60
C LEU A 253 8.01 4.96 6.07
N LYS A 254 7.14 5.92 6.42
CA LYS A 254 6.34 5.80 7.64
C LYS A 254 5.43 4.59 7.41
N PRO A 255 5.53 3.53 8.22
CA PRO A 255 4.86 2.28 7.92
C PRO A 255 3.35 2.51 7.86
N TYR A 256 2.71 2.01 6.80
CA TYR A 256 1.28 2.14 6.63
C TYR A 256 0.55 1.24 7.63
N PHE A 257 -0.38 1.83 8.38
CA PHE A 257 -1.12 1.14 9.43
C PHE A 257 -2.54 0.79 8.99
N MET A 258 -2.92 -0.47 9.17
CA MET A 258 -4.29 -0.97 9.01
C MET A 258 -5.01 -1.10 10.35
N PRO A 259 -6.30 -0.75 10.45
CA PRO A 259 -7.08 -1.01 11.67
C PRO A 259 -7.31 -2.52 11.88
N VAL A 260 -7.07 -3.00 13.10
CA VAL A 260 -7.33 -4.38 13.52
C VAL A 260 -8.22 -4.33 14.77
N GLY A 261 -9.45 -3.89 14.56
CA GLY A 261 -10.44 -3.61 15.61
C GLY A 261 -10.47 -2.13 16.04
N LYS A 262 -11.38 -1.78 16.95
CA LYS A 262 -11.72 -0.38 17.30
C LYS A 262 -10.56 0.45 17.86
N ARG A 263 -9.54 -0.17 18.46
CA ARG A 263 -8.47 0.52 19.23
C ARG A 263 -7.07 0.00 18.95
N LYS A 264 -6.88 -0.66 17.81
CA LYS A 264 -5.59 -1.23 17.43
C LYS A 264 -5.35 -0.94 15.96
N VAL A 265 -4.15 -0.49 15.66
CA VAL A 265 -3.66 -0.42 14.30
C VAL A 265 -2.45 -1.32 14.16
N ARG A 266 -2.28 -1.94 13.01
CA ARG A 266 -1.24 -2.91 12.73
C ARG A 266 -0.55 -2.56 11.42
N THR A 267 0.73 -2.79 11.34
CA THR A 267 1.47 -2.82 10.08
C THR A 267 2.29 -4.10 10.02
N THR A 268 2.68 -4.50 8.83
CA THR A 268 3.58 -5.61 8.64
C THR A 268 5.02 -5.09 8.66
N LEU A 269 5.91 -5.84 9.31
CA LEU A 269 7.33 -5.54 9.36
C LEU A 269 8.10 -6.63 8.64
N TRP A 270 8.99 -6.19 7.76
CA TRP A 270 10.00 -6.99 7.11
C TRP A 270 11.36 -6.43 7.55
N GLN A 271 12.22 -7.29 8.08
CA GLN A 271 13.55 -6.91 8.52
C GLN A 271 14.53 -8.00 8.11
N ALA A 272 15.63 -7.66 7.46
CA ALA A 272 16.76 -8.57 7.33
C ALA A 272 17.64 -8.47 8.58
N LEU A 273 18.02 -9.61 9.14
CA LEU A 273 18.94 -9.71 10.25
C LEU A 273 20.28 -10.22 9.71
N ASP A 274 21.27 -9.33 9.62
CA ASP A 274 22.66 -9.75 9.37
C ASP A 274 23.24 -10.24 10.71
N LEU A 275 23.53 -11.54 10.78
CA LEU A 275 24.03 -12.23 11.96
C LEU A 275 25.51 -11.87 12.26
N ARG A 276 26.24 -11.26 11.31
CA ARG A 276 27.64 -10.81 11.51
C ARG A 276 27.71 -9.48 12.26
N GLN A 277 26.66 -8.65 12.17
CA GLN A 277 26.62 -7.37 12.86
C GLN A 277 26.73 -7.55 14.38
N ALA A 278 27.49 -6.66 15.04
CA ALA A 278 27.74 -6.69 16.48
C ALA A 278 26.50 -7.02 17.36
N PRO A 279 25.32 -6.37 17.19
CA PRO A 279 24.15 -6.66 18.01
C PRO A 279 23.52 -8.05 17.80
N ASN A 280 23.96 -8.79 16.77
CA ASN A 280 23.44 -10.10 16.36
C ASN A 280 24.52 -11.19 16.35
N LYS A 281 25.79 -10.86 16.63
CA LYS A 281 26.93 -11.79 16.60
C LYS A 281 26.72 -13.03 17.45
N ALA A 282 26.01 -12.91 18.57
CA ALA A 282 25.64 -14.04 19.42
C ALA A 282 24.80 -15.11 18.70
N TYR A 283 24.15 -14.77 17.59
CA TYR A 283 23.36 -15.68 16.75
C TYR A 283 24.21 -16.33 15.64
N ASN A 284 25.48 -15.94 15.48
CA ASN A 284 26.39 -16.44 14.46
C ASN A 284 27.59 -17.18 15.07
N GLN A 285 27.31 -18.31 15.72
CA GLN A 285 28.33 -19.13 16.41
C GLN A 285 28.69 -20.38 15.59
N GLY A 286 28.96 -20.21 14.28
CA GLY A 286 29.31 -21.30 13.35
C GLY A 286 28.25 -22.41 13.33
N ALA A 287 28.64 -23.61 13.75
CA ALA A 287 27.76 -24.79 13.86
C ALA A 287 26.54 -24.58 14.79
N TYR A 288 26.60 -23.63 15.72
CA TYR A 288 25.52 -23.28 16.65
C TYR A 288 24.80 -21.98 16.28
N SER A 289 25.05 -21.45 15.08
CA SER A 289 24.34 -20.27 14.55
C SER A 289 22.84 -20.52 14.38
N LEU A 290 22.07 -19.42 14.31
CA LEU A 290 20.63 -19.48 14.04
C LEU A 290 20.36 -20.20 12.72
N SER A 291 21.11 -19.89 11.67
CA SER A 291 20.96 -20.53 10.34
C SER A 291 21.27 -22.02 10.38
N ALA A 292 22.37 -22.43 11.03
CA ALA A 292 22.71 -23.84 11.23
C ALA A 292 21.60 -24.59 11.99
N ALA A 293 21.08 -23.99 13.06
CA ALA A 293 20.00 -24.57 13.84
C ALA A 293 18.71 -24.73 13.00
N LEU A 294 18.37 -23.74 12.17
CA LEU A 294 17.21 -23.83 11.27
C LEU A 294 17.36 -24.96 10.25
N ILE A 295 18.50 -25.05 9.56
CA ILE A 295 18.80 -26.08 8.57
C ILE A 295 18.72 -27.47 9.22
N LYS A 296 19.38 -27.66 10.37
CA LYS A 296 19.32 -28.91 11.14
C LYS A 296 17.89 -29.27 11.54
N GLY A 297 17.10 -28.28 11.97
CA GLY A 297 15.70 -28.47 12.35
C GLY A 297 14.80 -28.86 11.18
N ILE A 298 15.05 -28.32 9.98
CA ILE A 298 14.31 -28.66 8.76
C ILE A 298 14.68 -30.06 8.29
N ARG A 299 15.98 -30.38 8.19
CA ARG A 299 16.51 -31.72 7.86
C ARG A 299 15.92 -32.80 8.76
N ALA A 300 15.86 -32.55 10.07
CA ALA A 300 15.30 -33.47 11.06
C ALA A 300 13.75 -33.46 11.12
N LYS A 301 13.06 -32.77 10.20
CA LYS A 301 11.60 -32.58 10.15
C LYS A 301 11.00 -32.03 11.46
N LYS A 302 11.81 -31.34 12.28
CA LYS A 302 11.36 -30.67 13.52
C LYS A 302 10.82 -29.26 13.26
N ILE A 303 11.21 -28.67 12.12
CA ILE A 303 10.70 -27.39 11.60
C ILE A 303 10.16 -27.65 10.19
N GLN A 304 8.92 -27.23 9.93
CA GLN A 304 8.35 -27.31 8.58
C GLN A 304 8.80 -26.08 7.78
N ALA A 305 9.54 -26.32 6.68
CA ALA A 305 9.83 -25.32 5.67
C ALA A 305 8.64 -25.14 4.71
N TYR A 306 8.50 -23.94 4.18
CA TYR A 306 7.53 -23.57 3.16
C TYR A 306 8.25 -22.78 2.08
N TYR A 307 7.77 -22.91 0.85
CA TYR A 307 8.27 -22.09 -0.26
C TYR A 307 8.11 -20.60 0.05
N HIS A 308 9.11 -19.82 -0.35
CA HIS A 308 9.00 -18.37 -0.25
C HIS A 308 7.92 -17.86 -1.19
N THR A 309 7.11 -16.91 -0.73
CA THR A 309 6.11 -16.22 -1.54
C THR A 309 6.23 -14.72 -1.30
N SER A 310 6.11 -13.91 -2.35
CA SER A 310 6.00 -12.45 -2.24
C SER A 310 4.72 -12.00 -1.51
N ALA A 311 3.73 -12.88 -1.42
CA ALA A 311 2.50 -12.69 -0.66
C ALA A 311 2.72 -12.84 0.87
N PRO A 312 1.84 -12.26 1.72
CA PRO A 312 1.95 -12.40 3.16
C PRO A 312 1.87 -13.88 3.53
N PHE A 313 2.80 -14.34 4.36
CA PHE A 313 2.82 -15.73 4.79
C PHE A 313 1.57 -16.07 5.60
N ILE A 314 0.65 -16.79 4.97
CA ILE A 314 -0.53 -17.38 5.60
C ILE A 314 -0.29 -18.88 5.60
N ARG A 315 0.06 -19.45 6.76
CA ARG A 315 0.44 -20.88 6.88
C ARG A 315 -0.52 -21.86 6.20
N ARG A 316 -1.84 -21.59 6.21
CA ARG A 316 -2.86 -22.44 5.58
C ARG A 316 -2.86 -22.41 4.05
N LYS A 317 -2.26 -21.39 3.45
CA LYS A 317 -2.17 -21.19 1.99
C LYS A 317 -0.74 -21.34 1.46
N ALA A 318 0.24 -21.48 2.36
CA ALA A 318 1.63 -21.61 1.99
C ALA A 318 1.93 -23.06 1.59
N ASN A 319 2.62 -23.23 0.47
CA ASN A 319 3.04 -24.53 -0.01
C ASN A 319 4.14 -25.07 0.89
N LYS A 320 3.90 -26.25 1.47
CA LYS A 320 4.92 -26.95 2.26
C LYS A 320 6.04 -27.37 1.33
N MET A 321 7.28 -27.15 1.75
CA MET A 321 8.47 -27.59 1.06
C MET A 321 8.88 -28.95 1.61
N GLN A 322 9.20 -29.92 0.75
CA GLN A 322 9.77 -31.18 1.22
C GLN A 322 11.24 -30.97 1.59
N VAL A 323 11.80 -31.87 2.41
CA VAL A 323 13.22 -31.77 2.81
C VAL A 323 14.13 -31.88 1.58
N LYS A 324 13.82 -32.76 0.63
CA LYS A 324 14.60 -32.91 -0.62
C LYS A 324 14.64 -31.59 -1.41
N ASP A 325 13.49 -30.95 -1.59
CA ASP A 325 13.40 -29.66 -2.29
C ASP A 325 14.18 -28.58 -1.54
N PHE A 326 14.10 -28.56 -0.21
CA PHE A 326 14.86 -27.64 0.62
C PHE A 326 16.38 -27.81 0.45
N GLU A 327 16.88 -29.04 0.41
CA GLU A 327 18.30 -29.32 0.16
C GLU A 327 18.74 -28.86 -1.23
N GLN A 328 17.89 -29.04 -2.24
CA GLN A 328 18.17 -28.55 -3.60
C GLN A 328 18.27 -27.01 -3.65
N HIS A 329 17.52 -26.28 -2.83
CA HIS A 329 17.65 -24.82 -2.74
C HIS A 329 18.89 -24.37 -1.94
N LEU A 330 19.61 -25.31 -1.31
CA LEU A 330 20.91 -25.07 -0.66
C LEU A 330 22.08 -25.60 -1.50
N THR A 331 21.83 -25.86 -2.78
CA THR A 331 22.86 -26.17 -3.79
C THR A 331 22.80 -25.15 -4.92
N TYR A 332 23.93 -24.90 -5.55
CA TYR A 332 24.05 -24.06 -6.74
C TYR A 332 24.99 -24.71 -7.75
N ILE A 333 24.87 -24.31 -9.02
CA ILE A 333 25.72 -24.84 -10.09
C ILE A 333 26.84 -23.83 -10.36
N GLN A 334 28.09 -24.30 -10.30
CA GLN A 334 29.28 -23.53 -10.67
C GLN A 334 30.16 -24.41 -11.56
N GLU A 335 30.43 -23.96 -12.78
CA GLU A 335 31.34 -24.66 -13.72
C GLU A 335 31.00 -26.15 -13.94
N ASN A 336 29.70 -26.45 -14.05
CA ASN A 336 29.11 -27.80 -14.19
C ASN A 336 29.11 -28.68 -12.92
N ASP A 337 29.69 -28.22 -11.81
CA ASP A 337 29.60 -28.90 -10.53
C ASP A 337 28.43 -28.38 -9.67
N THR A 338 27.76 -29.29 -8.97
CA THR A 338 26.74 -28.95 -7.98
C THR A 338 27.39 -28.75 -6.62
N LEU A 339 27.56 -27.49 -6.21
CA LEU A 339 28.15 -27.12 -4.93
C LEU A 339 27.08 -26.90 -3.87
N LYS A 340 27.40 -27.24 -2.61
CA LYS A 340 26.54 -26.93 -1.46
C LYS A 340 26.88 -25.56 -0.91
N VAL A 341 25.85 -24.79 -0.59
CA VAL A 341 26.02 -23.50 0.09
C VAL A 341 26.64 -23.73 1.47
N ASN A 342 27.79 -23.09 1.72
CA ASN A 342 28.44 -23.14 3.02
C ASN A 342 27.54 -22.51 4.09
N ILE A 343 27.31 -23.19 5.20
CA ILE A 343 26.46 -22.70 6.30
C ILE A 343 26.97 -21.35 6.83
N ASP A 344 28.29 -21.14 6.88
CA ASP A 344 28.87 -19.89 7.38
C ASP A 344 28.58 -18.69 6.45
N SER A 345 28.27 -18.95 5.18
CA SER A 345 27.80 -17.92 4.24
C SER A 345 26.34 -17.53 4.46
N LEU A 346 25.56 -18.32 5.22
CA LEU A 346 24.14 -18.07 5.48
C LEU A 346 23.93 -17.13 6.68
N TYR A 347 24.56 -15.97 6.65
CA TYR A 347 24.50 -14.99 7.74
C TYR A 347 23.29 -14.05 7.68
N LEU A 348 22.39 -14.21 6.70
CA LEU A 348 21.21 -13.35 6.56
C LEU A 348 19.93 -14.13 6.91
N VAL A 349 19.16 -13.62 7.87
CA VAL A 349 17.84 -14.17 8.21
C VAL A 349 16.77 -13.09 8.07
N GLY A 350 15.83 -13.29 7.17
CA GLY A 350 14.65 -12.45 7.05
C GLY A 350 13.69 -12.67 8.23
N MET A 351 13.17 -11.60 8.81
CA MET A 351 12.16 -11.62 9.85
C MET A 351 10.91 -10.94 9.32
N HIS A 352 9.80 -11.67 9.35
CA HIS A 352 8.50 -11.17 8.92
C HIS A 352 7.50 -11.27 10.07
N GLY A 353 6.83 -10.16 10.38
CA GLY A 353 5.95 -10.08 11.53
C GLY A 353 5.04 -8.85 11.55
N PHE A 354 4.42 -8.62 12.69
CA PHE A 354 3.49 -7.52 12.91
C PHE A 354 4.02 -6.52 13.91
N TYR A 355 3.72 -5.27 13.65
CA TYR A 355 3.81 -4.18 14.61
C TYR A 355 2.40 -3.66 14.88
N THR A 356 1.89 -3.90 16.09
CA THR A 356 0.55 -3.48 16.51
C THR A 356 0.65 -2.37 17.55
N GLN A 357 0.08 -1.21 17.25
CA GLN A 357 -0.05 -0.08 18.18
C GLN A 357 -1.47 -0.04 18.75
N TYR A 358 -1.56 0.04 20.08
CA TYR A 358 -2.82 0.21 20.81
C TYR A 358 -3.07 1.71 20.99
N THR A 359 -4.08 2.24 20.30
CA THR A 359 -4.25 3.69 20.13
C THR A 359 -4.52 4.43 21.45
N ARG A 360 -5.14 3.78 22.45
CA ARG A 360 -5.40 4.39 23.76
C ARG A 360 -4.27 4.24 24.79
N LYS A 361 -3.60 3.08 24.81
CA LYS A 361 -2.65 2.74 25.89
C LYS A 361 -1.21 3.19 25.58
N ASN A 362 -0.98 3.79 24.41
CA ASN A 362 0.35 3.99 23.80
C ASN A 362 1.26 2.75 23.88
N LYS A 363 0.66 1.56 23.93
CA LYS A 363 1.38 0.28 24.00
C LYS A 363 1.66 -0.19 22.58
N VAL A 364 2.84 -0.76 22.39
CA VAL A 364 3.25 -1.36 21.13
C VAL A 364 3.53 -2.84 21.37
N LYS A 365 2.98 -3.69 20.50
CA LYS A 365 3.27 -5.12 20.47
C LYS A 365 3.91 -5.46 19.14
N ARG A 366 5.13 -5.99 19.20
CA ARG A 366 5.81 -6.60 18.06
C ARG A 366 5.64 -8.11 18.13
N GLN A 367 5.37 -8.74 17.00
CA GLN A 367 5.19 -10.19 16.93
C GLN A 367 5.77 -10.72 15.64
N VAL A 368 6.86 -11.49 15.74
CA VAL A 368 7.44 -12.23 14.62
C VAL A 368 6.54 -13.42 14.29
N GLN A 369 6.21 -13.60 13.02
CA GLN A 369 5.40 -14.72 12.53
C GLN A 369 6.27 -15.76 11.83
N VAL A 370 7.25 -15.30 11.06
CA VAL A 370 8.04 -16.12 10.13
C VAL A 370 9.48 -15.67 10.15
N LEU A 371 10.39 -16.63 10.06
CA LEU A 371 11.77 -16.39 9.65
C LEU A 371 11.94 -16.89 8.22
N THR A 372 12.73 -16.17 7.43
CA THR A 372 13.10 -16.54 6.06
C THR A 372 14.59 -16.83 6.07
N LEU A 373 14.98 -18.05 5.69
CA LEU A 373 16.38 -18.36 5.43
C LEU A 373 16.76 -17.71 4.09
N MET A 374 17.87 -17.01 4.04
CA MET A 374 18.30 -16.28 2.85
C MET A 374 19.77 -16.58 2.54
N ILE A 375 20.09 -16.72 1.26
CA ILE A 375 21.46 -16.70 0.74
C ILE A 375 21.76 -15.23 0.41
N PRO A 376 22.81 -14.65 0.99
CA PRO A 376 23.11 -13.24 0.76
C PRO A 376 23.58 -13.00 -0.68
N GLN A 377 23.39 -11.77 -1.16
CA GLN A 377 23.82 -11.37 -2.48
C GLN A 377 25.31 -11.67 -2.70
N GLY A 378 25.64 -12.25 -3.85
CA GLY A 378 27.00 -12.60 -4.25
C GLY A 378 27.56 -13.89 -3.64
N ALA A 379 26.82 -14.61 -2.79
CA ALA A 379 27.29 -15.88 -2.23
C ALA A 379 27.17 -17.05 -3.22
N THR A 380 26.29 -16.94 -4.22
CA THR A 380 26.15 -17.88 -5.33
C THR A 380 25.85 -17.12 -6.62
N THR A 381 25.95 -17.81 -7.76
CA THR A 381 25.59 -17.26 -9.08
C THR A 381 24.11 -16.84 -9.12
N GLU A 382 23.19 -17.63 -8.55
CA GLU A 382 21.76 -17.30 -8.49
C GLU A 382 21.46 -16.12 -7.54
N ALA A 383 22.33 -15.86 -6.57
CA ALA A 383 22.24 -14.71 -5.67
C ALA A 383 23.01 -13.48 -6.19
N ALA A 384 23.46 -13.45 -7.45
CA ALA A 384 24.21 -12.31 -7.99
C ALA A 384 23.40 -10.98 -7.97
N PHE A 385 22.10 -11.05 -8.27
CA PHE A 385 21.22 -9.88 -8.39
C PHE A 385 20.48 -9.50 -7.10
N GLY A 386 20.75 -10.21 -5.99
CA GLY A 386 20.16 -9.89 -4.69
C GLY A 386 20.10 -11.09 -3.75
N ASN A 387 19.64 -10.85 -2.52
CA ASN A 387 19.50 -11.91 -1.52
C ASN A 387 18.44 -12.93 -1.95
N LEU A 388 18.86 -14.18 -2.17
CA LEU A 388 17.96 -15.27 -2.55
C LEU A 388 17.22 -15.81 -1.32
N ARG A 389 15.90 -15.89 -1.40
CA ARG A 389 15.05 -16.35 -0.29
C ARG A 389 14.78 -17.85 -0.43
N VAL A 390 15.42 -18.64 0.42
CA VAL A 390 15.38 -20.11 0.35
C VAL A 390 14.06 -20.65 0.87
N ALA A 391 13.75 -20.39 2.14
CA ALA A 391 12.60 -21.01 2.80
C ALA A 391 11.99 -20.13 3.89
N ASN A 392 10.67 -20.16 3.98
CA ASN A 392 9.91 -19.56 5.07
C ASN A 392 9.66 -20.62 6.17
N VAL A 393 9.97 -20.28 7.43
CA VAL A 393 9.72 -21.14 8.60
C VAL A 393 8.86 -20.44 9.66
N PRO A 394 7.81 -21.09 10.22
CA PRO A 394 6.99 -20.47 11.25
C PRO A 394 7.77 -20.21 12.55
N TYR A 395 7.81 -18.96 13.00
CA TYR A 395 8.58 -18.54 14.17
C TYR A 395 8.23 -19.33 15.44
N LYS A 396 6.95 -19.68 15.64
CA LYS A 396 6.50 -20.50 16.78
C LYS A 396 7.15 -21.90 16.80
N GLN A 397 7.38 -22.50 15.63
CA GLN A 397 8.07 -23.80 15.53
C GLN A 397 9.56 -23.63 15.83
N VAL A 398 10.19 -22.59 15.27
CA VAL A 398 11.58 -22.25 15.53
C VAL A 398 11.83 -22.06 17.03
N VAL A 399 11.05 -21.22 17.71
CA VAL A 399 11.18 -20.99 19.17
C VAL A 399 11.03 -22.28 19.96
N ARG A 400 10.06 -23.13 19.61
CA ARG A 400 9.89 -24.43 20.29
C ARG A 400 11.10 -25.33 20.10
N TYR A 401 11.65 -25.37 18.89
CA TYR A 401 12.82 -26.18 18.56
C TYR A 401 14.09 -25.65 19.25
N LEU A 402 14.36 -24.34 19.18
CA LEU A 402 15.51 -23.71 19.82
C LEU A 402 15.49 -23.89 21.35
N ARG A 403 14.33 -23.80 22.01
CA ARG A 403 14.22 -24.12 23.44
C ARG A 403 14.60 -25.56 23.77
N LYS A 404 14.26 -26.51 22.89
CA LYS A 404 14.66 -27.91 23.06
C LYS A 404 16.17 -28.07 22.89
N LEU A 405 16.76 -27.41 21.89
CA LEU A 405 18.22 -27.39 21.71
C LEU A 405 18.93 -26.79 22.93
N GLN A 406 18.45 -25.64 23.41
CA GLN A 406 19.01 -24.98 24.60
C GLN A 406 18.92 -25.85 25.86
N ARG A 407 17.84 -26.59 26.08
CA ARG A 407 17.76 -27.52 27.21
C ARG A 407 18.77 -28.66 27.11
N LYS A 408 19.06 -29.13 25.90
CA LYS A 408 20.02 -30.20 25.64
C LYS A 408 21.47 -29.72 25.69
N GLN A 409 21.73 -28.49 25.25
CA GLN A 409 23.05 -27.89 25.15
C GLN A 409 22.99 -26.42 25.59
N PRO A 410 22.92 -26.14 26.91
CA PRO A 410 22.66 -24.80 27.43
C PRO A 410 23.74 -23.77 27.08
N THR A 411 25.00 -24.18 27.09
CA THR A 411 26.16 -23.33 26.77
C THR A 411 26.19 -22.99 25.28
N ALA A 412 26.11 -23.99 24.41
CA ALA A 412 26.15 -23.81 22.95
C ALA A 412 24.98 -22.98 22.39
N TYR A 413 23.83 -22.99 23.06
CA TYR A 413 22.63 -22.24 22.67
C TYR A 413 22.23 -21.19 23.72
N ALA A 414 23.18 -20.66 24.50
CA ALA A 414 22.89 -19.66 25.53
C ALA A 414 22.17 -18.42 24.97
N TRP A 415 22.50 -18.05 23.72
CA TRP A 415 21.88 -16.94 22.98
C TRP A 415 20.38 -17.11 22.71
N VAL A 416 19.84 -18.33 22.78
CA VAL A 416 18.42 -18.62 22.53
C VAL A 416 17.52 -17.87 23.50
N ASN A 417 17.94 -17.72 24.76
CA ASN A 417 17.20 -16.90 25.71
C ASN A 417 17.12 -15.45 25.25
N ASN A 418 18.21 -14.86 24.77
CA ASN A 418 18.22 -13.48 24.27
C ASN A 418 17.40 -13.33 22.98
N PHE A 419 17.43 -14.34 22.11
CA PHE A 419 16.60 -14.40 20.90
C PHE A 419 15.09 -14.43 21.23
N ILE A 420 14.70 -15.27 22.19
CA ILE A 420 13.29 -15.45 22.60
C ILE A 420 12.81 -14.31 23.50
N LYS A 421 13.65 -13.87 24.43
CA LYS A 421 13.34 -12.85 25.46
C LYS A 421 13.51 -11.42 24.95
N ARG A 422 13.88 -11.16 23.68
CA ARG A 422 13.68 -9.85 23.03
C ARG A 422 12.17 -9.48 22.88
N LYS A 423 11.41 -9.60 23.96
CA LYS A 423 10.49 -8.57 24.45
C LYS A 423 11.38 -7.36 24.79
N TYR A 424 11.29 -6.29 24.00
CA TYR A 424 11.85 -4.97 24.30
C TYR A 424 13.39 -4.84 24.27
N HIS A 425 13.96 -4.53 23.09
CA HIS A 425 15.18 -3.70 23.05
C HIS A 425 15.08 -2.51 22.09
N THR A 426 13.92 -2.29 21.45
CA THR A 426 13.72 -1.06 20.66
C THR A 426 13.40 0.18 21.48
N THR A 427 13.18 0.04 22.80
CA THR A 427 13.11 1.19 23.68
C THR A 427 14.54 1.66 24.01
N LEU A 428 15.45 0.74 24.37
CA LEU A 428 16.83 1.09 24.75
C LEU A 428 17.72 1.52 23.59
N VAL A 429 17.61 0.90 22.40
CA VAL A 429 18.38 1.35 21.21
C VAL A 429 17.91 2.71 20.68
N ARG A 430 16.66 3.12 20.97
CA ARG A 430 16.25 4.51 20.73
C ARG A 430 16.96 5.45 21.68
N PHE A 431 17.09 5.11 22.96
CA PHE A 431 17.72 5.96 23.97
C PHE A 431 19.24 6.08 23.86
N SER A 432 19.91 5.15 23.17
CA SER A 432 21.37 5.16 23.02
C SER A 432 21.88 5.88 21.75
N HIS A 433 21.00 6.45 20.92
CA HIS A 433 21.44 7.20 19.74
C HIS A 433 21.69 8.68 20.10
N PRO A 434 22.89 9.25 19.84
CA PRO A 434 23.26 10.63 20.22
C PRO A 434 22.31 11.72 19.70
N GLN A 435 21.57 11.43 18.64
CA GLN A 435 20.62 12.34 17.99
C GLN A 435 19.14 12.06 18.35
N ASN A 436 18.86 11.37 19.45
CA ASN A 436 17.47 11.08 19.81
C ASN A 436 16.77 12.30 20.45
N ASP A 437 16.01 13.03 19.63
CA ASP A 437 15.16 14.16 20.04
C ASP A 437 14.18 13.81 21.18
N TYR A 438 13.82 12.53 21.35
CA TYR A 438 12.92 12.11 22.42
C TYR A 438 13.53 12.31 23.81
N LEU A 439 14.82 12.03 23.99
CA LEU A 439 15.50 12.23 25.28
C LEU A 439 15.70 13.73 25.54
N LYS A 440 16.08 14.50 24.51
CA LYS A 440 16.16 15.97 24.57
C LYS A 440 14.82 16.59 25.00
N ASN A 441 13.70 16.12 24.44
CA ASN A 441 12.36 16.59 24.81
C ASN A 441 11.96 16.24 26.25
N ILE A 442 12.34 15.07 26.75
CA ILE A 442 12.09 14.70 28.16
C ILE A 442 12.93 15.57 29.10
N LEU A 443 14.20 15.80 28.78
CA LEU A 443 15.09 16.66 29.56
C LEU A 443 14.59 18.12 29.57
N ARG A 444 14.13 18.65 28.43
CA ARG A 444 13.48 19.98 28.36
C ARG A 444 12.24 20.09 29.25
N LEU A 445 11.42 19.05 29.28
CA LEU A 445 10.19 19.04 30.09
C LEU A 445 10.46 18.88 31.58
N LYS A 446 11.50 18.14 31.97
CA LYS A 446 11.83 17.87 33.38
C LYS A 446 12.77 18.89 34.00
N PHE A 447 13.60 19.54 33.19
CA PHE A 447 14.62 20.47 33.63
C PHE A 447 14.58 21.73 32.74
N PRO A 448 13.51 22.54 32.84
CA PRO A 448 13.32 23.72 31.99
C PRO A 448 14.41 24.79 32.18
N GLN A 449 15.12 24.75 33.31
CA GLN A 449 16.25 25.63 33.61
C GLN A 449 17.53 25.29 32.85
N LEU A 450 17.62 24.09 32.25
CA LEU A 450 18.81 23.72 31.48
C LEU A 450 18.81 24.39 30.12
N SER A 451 19.96 24.92 29.73
CA SER A 451 20.18 25.45 28.39
C SER A 451 20.07 24.34 27.34
N LEU A 452 19.87 24.74 26.07
CA LEU A 452 19.81 23.78 24.97
C LEU A 452 21.08 22.92 24.90
N GLU A 453 22.24 23.54 25.14
CA GLU A 453 23.55 22.93 25.09
C GLU A 453 23.77 21.94 26.25
N GLU A 454 23.34 22.29 27.47
CA GLU A 454 23.36 21.38 28.62
C GLU A 454 22.46 20.15 28.40
N ILE A 455 21.31 20.34 27.75
CA ILE A 455 20.41 19.24 27.40
C ILE A 455 21.05 18.32 26.36
N GLU A 456 21.78 18.88 25.39
CA GLU A 456 22.51 18.09 24.41
C GLU A 456 23.63 17.28 25.07
N GLN A 457 24.46 17.92 25.90
CA GLN A 457 25.54 17.26 26.63
C GLN A 457 25.02 16.15 27.55
N LYS A 458 23.97 16.41 28.34
CA LYS A 458 23.36 15.39 29.21
C LYS A 458 22.70 14.26 28.41
N SER A 459 22.10 14.56 27.26
CA SER A 459 21.53 13.54 26.39
C SER A 459 22.61 12.63 25.79
N LEU A 460 23.76 13.20 25.43
CA LEU A 460 24.92 12.48 24.92
C LEU A 460 25.55 11.61 26.02
N GLN A 461 25.77 12.18 27.21
CA GLN A 461 26.33 11.45 28.35
C GLN A 461 25.45 10.26 28.75
N PHE A 462 24.13 10.46 28.81
CA PHE A 462 23.18 9.36 29.06
C PHE A 462 23.25 8.29 27.97
N GLY A 463 23.34 8.70 26.70
CA GLY A 463 23.53 7.78 25.57
C GLY A 463 24.81 6.94 25.71
N LEU A 464 25.91 7.57 26.12
CA LEU A 464 27.22 6.93 26.34
C LEU A 464 27.20 5.98 27.55
N GLU A 465 26.59 6.36 28.68
CA GLU A 465 26.47 5.50 29.86
C GLU A 465 25.58 4.27 29.59
N VAL A 466 24.46 4.46 28.90
CA VAL A 466 23.62 3.37 28.42
C VAL A 466 24.38 2.50 27.42
N GLY A 467 25.19 3.10 26.54
CA GLY A 467 26.09 2.38 25.63
C GLY A 467 27.08 1.49 26.37
N LYS A 468 27.77 2.03 27.38
CA LYS A 468 28.69 1.30 28.27
C LYS A 468 28.00 0.14 29.00
N LEU A 469 26.83 0.39 29.61
CA LEU A 469 26.04 -0.64 30.31
C LEU A 469 25.55 -1.76 29.38
N LEU A 470 25.33 -1.45 28.10
CA LEU A 470 24.89 -2.41 27.10
C LEU A 470 26.04 -3.04 26.30
N ASN A 471 27.29 -2.70 26.62
CA ASN A 471 28.49 -3.11 25.90
C ASN A 471 28.42 -2.81 24.39
N ILE A 472 27.82 -1.67 24.04
CA ILE A 472 27.74 -1.12 22.69
C ILE A 472 28.95 -0.17 22.55
N LYS A 473 29.87 -0.49 21.64
CA LYS A 473 31.01 0.38 21.31
C LYS A 473 30.55 1.67 20.66
#